data_AF-A0A5V2DLJ9-F1
#
_entry.id   AF-A0A5V2DLJ9-F1
#
_cell.length_a   1.000
_cell.length_b   1.000
_cell.length_c   1.000
_cell.angle_alpha   90.00
_cell.angle_beta   90.00
_cell.angle_gamma   90.00
#
_symmetry.space_group_name_H-M   'P 1'
#
loop_
_entity.id
_entity.type
_entity.pdbx_description
1 polymer ?
#
loop_
_entity_poly.entity_id
_entity_poly.type
_entity_poly.pdbx_seq_one_letter_code
_entity_poly.pdbx_strand_id
1 'polypeptide(L)'
;MAVTWYISLAELADRPGAVELSQVTQLPGKPPARPELLDAVLRGDETTSWPPAEVAVALEVVERIGGAVEEARNLIDGYLRQRGYTLPLVKVPPILSSWGRSVVRYKLHQHRISDERTDPIVRDYRDAMKLMEQLANGKFSLGATDTQKPAGGPPMVDGPGRTFSMDSLRDFGK
;
A
#
# COMPACT_ATOMS: atom_id res chain seq x y z
N MET A 1 12.40 -6.82 17.03
CA MET A 1 11.04 -6.25 16.86
C MET A 1 10.43 -6.93 15.65
N ALA A 2 9.22 -7.49 15.75
CA ALA A 2 8.61 -8.22 14.65
C ALA A 2 8.35 -7.28 13.47
N VAL A 3 9.03 -7.55 12.36
CA VAL A 3 8.78 -6.95 11.05
C VAL A 3 7.41 -7.43 10.60
N THR A 4 6.42 -6.54 10.54
CA THR A 4 5.06 -6.90 10.11
C THR A 4 4.83 -6.34 8.71
N TRP A 5 4.77 -7.22 7.72
CA TRP A 5 4.36 -6.86 6.35
C TRP A 5 2.86 -6.52 6.31
N TYR A 6 2.49 -5.56 5.47
CA TYR A 6 1.08 -5.22 5.25
C TYR A 6 0.36 -6.18 4.30
N ILE A 7 1.11 -6.92 3.48
CA ILE A 7 0.63 -7.94 2.56
C ILE A 7 1.45 -9.21 2.78
N SER A 8 0.78 -10.35 2.94
CA SER A 8 1.43 -11.64 3.13
C SER A 8 1.75 -12.33 1.80
N LEU A 9 2.68 -13.30 1.82
CA LEU A 9 2.97 -14.14 0.67
C LEU A 9 1.77 -14.98 0.24
N ALA A 10 0.99 -15.49 1.20
CA ALA A 10 -0.25 -16.22 0.92
C ALA A 10 -1.29 -15.34 0.20
N GLU A 11 -1.46 -14.07 0.60
CA GLU A 11 -2.36 -13.16 -0.11
C GLU A 11 -1.89 -12.85 -1.54
N LEU A 12 -0.57 -12.81 -1.78
CA LEU A 12 -0.01 -12.67 -3.13
C LEU A 12 -0.22 -13.94 -3.96
N ALA A 13 -0.18 -15.12 -3.33
CA ALA A 13 -0.50 -16.40 -3.94
C ALA A 13 -1.98 -16.51 -4.34
N ASP A 14 -2.88 -15.82 -3.62
CA ASP A 14 -4.27 -15.69 -4.05
C ASP A 14 -4.43 -14.66 -5.18
N ARG A 15 -3.82 -13.48 -5.04
CA ARG A 15 -3.87 -12.37 -6.01
C ARG A 15 -2.56 -11.57 -5.96
N PRO A 16 -1.73 -11.55 -7.01
CA PRO A 16 -2.08 -11.87 -8.40
C PRO A 16 -2.12 -13.37 -8.76
N GLY A 17 -1.56 -14.26 -7.94
CA GLY A 17 -1.52 -15.69 -8.23
C GLY A 17 -0.12 -16.20 -8.58
N ALA A 18 0.16 -17.47 -8.23
CA ALA A 18 1.47 -18.08 -8.44
C ALA A 18 1.90 -18.17 -9.92
N VAL A 19 0.95 -18.27 -10.85
CA VAL A 19 1.23 -18.27 -12.30
C VAL A 19 1.83 -16.94 -12.73
N GLU A 20 1.20 -15.82 -12.36
CA GLU A 20 1.72 -14.49 -12.68
C GLU A 20 3.06 -14.28 -11.97
N LEU A 21 3.14 -14.60 -10.67
CA LEU A 21 4.36 -14.43 -9.88
C LEU A 21 5.55 -15.20 -10.46
N SER A 22 5.34 -16.44 -10.91
CA SER A 22 6.37 -17.24 -11.58
C SER A 22 6.92 -16.54 -12.84
N GLN A 23 6.02 -16.03 -13.69
CA GLN A 23 6.39 -15.39 -14.94
C GLN A 23 7.15 -14.08 -14.72
N VAL A 24 6.66 -13.22 -13.84
CA VAL A 24 7.21 -11.87 -13.64
C VAL A 24 8.52 -11.88 -12.87
N THR A 25 8.79 -12.96 -12.13
CA THR A 25 10.07 -13.16 -11.42
C THR A 25 11.08 -13.96 -12.23
N GLN A 26 10.75 -14.41 -13.44
CA GLN A 26 11.66 -15.20 -14.26
C GLN A 26 12.90 -14.38 -14.65
N LEU A 27 14.08 -14.97 -14.43
CA LEU A 27 15.35 -14.38 -14.85
C LEU A 27 15.84 -14.97 -16.18
N PRO A 28 16.49 -14.19 -17.04
CA PRO A 28 17.13 -14.69 -18.25
C PRO A 28 18.10 -15.84 -17.94
N GLY A 29 17.95 -16.97 -18.64
CA GLY A 29 18.84 -18.13 -18.48
C GLY A 29 18.54 -19.04 -17.28
N LYS A 30 17.53 -18.72 -16.45
CA LYS A 30 17.03 -19.62 -15.40
C LYS A 30 15.66 -20.19 -15.78
N PRO A 31 15.34 -21.45 -15.41
CA PRO A 31 13.99 -21.98 -15.58
C PRO A 31 13.01 -21.20 -14.67
N PRO A 32 11.76 -20.95 -15.12
CA PRO A 32 10.75 -20.36 -14.25
C PRO A 32 10.39 -21.33 -13.12
N ALA A 33 10.04 -20.80 -11.94
CA ALA A 33 9.51 -21.62 -10.86
C ALA A 33 8.17 -22.23 -11.28
N ARG A 34 7.94 -23.52 -11.01
CA ARG A 34 6.64 -24.13 -11.35
C ARG A 34 5.53 -23.48 -10.52
N PRO A 35 4.42 -23.02 -11.11
CA PRO A 35 3.39 -22.28 -10.38
C PRO A 35 2.82 -23.04 -9.18
N GLU A 36 2.59 -24.35 -9.29
CA GLU A 36 2.02 -25.17 -8.22
C GLU A 36 2.99 -25.31 -7.04
N LEU A 37 4.28 -25.47 -7.33
CA LEU A 37 5.32 -25.51 -6.31
C LEU A 37 5.53 -24.12 -5.68
N LEU A 38 5.49 -23.05 -6.48
CA LEU A 38 5.59 -21.70 -5.97
C LEU A 38 4.40 -21.36 -5.05
N ASP A 39 3.18 -21.75 -5.39
CA ASP A 39 2.00 -21.58 -4.54
C ASP A 39 2.19 -22.29 -3.19
N ALA A 40 2.62 -23.55 -3.19
CA ALA A 40 2.92 -24.31 -1.98
C ALA A 40 3.95 -23.59 -1.10
N VAL A 41 5.07 -23.11 -1.68
CA VAL A 41 6.10 -22.39 -0.91
C VAL A 41 5.59 -21.05 -0.37
N LEU A 42 4.80 -20.29 -1.14
CA LEU A 42 4.24 -19.01 -0.70
C LEU A 42 3.25 -19.18 0.47
N ARG A 43 2.54 -20.31 0.54
CA ARG A 43 1.61 -20.65 1.62
C ARG A 43 2.30 -21.32 2.82
N GLY A 44 3.53 -21.80 2.64
CA GLY A 44 4.27 -22.54 3.66
C GLY A 44 3.87 -24.02 3.75
N ASP A 45 3.34 -24.58 2.67
CA ASP A 45 2.94 -25.99 2.58
C ASP A 45 4.16 -26.93 2.42
N GLU A 46 3.93 -28.22 2.63
CA GLU A 46 4.98 -29.24 2.47
C GLU A 46 5.40 -29.39 1.01
N THR A 47 6.72 -29.47 0.77
CA THR A 47 7.32 -29.57 -0.57
C THR A 47 8.10 -30.87 -0.79
N THR A 48 8.01 -31.83 0.13
CA THR A 48 8.81 -33.07 0.14
C THR A 48 8.58 -33.96 -1.09
N SER A 49 7.43 -33.85 -1.76
CA SER A 49 7.12 -34.59 -3.00
C SER A 49 7.83 -34.05 -4.25
N TRP A 50 8.49 -32.89 -4.16
CA TRP A 50 9.08 -32.20 -5.30
C TRP A 50 10.60 -32.40 -5.36
N PRO A 51 11.20 -32.37 -6.57
CA PRO A 51 12.66 -32.44 -6.70
C PRO A 51 13.35 -31.27 -5.96
N PRO A 52 14.40 -31.51 -5.15
CA PRO A 52 15.05 -30.46 -4.36
C PRO A 52 15.57 -29.27 -5.19
N ALA A 53 16.00 -29.53 -6.43
CA ALA A 53 16.43 -28.48 -7.35
C ALA A 53 15.28 -27.54 -7.77
N GLU A 54 14.06 -28.06 -7.94
CA GLU A 54 12.88 -27.24 -8.25
C GLU A 54 12.43 -26.43 -7.02
N VAL A 55 12.51 -27.03 -5.83
CA VAL A 55 12.21 -26.35 -4.56
C VAL A 55 13.17 -25.17 -4.34
N ALA A 56 14.46 -25.35 -4.61
CA ALA A 56 15.45 -24.29 -4.50
C ALA A 56 15.14 -23.08 -5.40
N VAL A 57 14.68 -23.33 -6.64
CA VAL A 57 14.26 -22.25 -7.56
C VAL A 57 13.04 -21.52 -7.02
N ALA A 58 12.04 -22.23 -6.50
CA ALA A 58 10.85 -21.61 -5.91
C ALA A 58 11.20 -20.76 -4.67
N LEU A 59 12.09 -21.25 -3.80
CA LEU A 59 12.56 -20.50 -2.63
C LEU A 59 13.30 -19.20 -3.04
N GLU A 60 14.17 -19.26 -4.05
CA GLU A 60 14.86 -18.05 -4.58
C GLU A 60 13.84 -17.01 -5.11
N VAL A 61 12.77 -17.47 -5.76
CA VAL A 61 11.68 -16.60 -6.21
C VAL A 61 10.95 -15.98 -5.01
N VAL A 62 10.65 -16.75 -3.97
CA VAL A 62 9.99 -16.23 -2.76
C VAL A 62 10.85 -15.19 -2.04
N GLU A 63 12.17 -15.38 -1.97
CA GLU A 63 13.07 -14.37 -1.41
C GLU A 63 12.99 -13.03 -2.19
N ARG A 64 12.95 -13.09 -3.53
CA ARG A 64 12.79 -11.90 -4.38
C ARG A 64 11.46 -11.21 -4.16
N ILE A 65 10.37 -11.98 -4.05
CA ILE A 65 9.04 -11.44 -3.75
C ILE A 65 9.05 -10.78 -2.36
N GLY A 66 9.67 -11.43 -1.36
CA GLY A 66 9.85 -10.87 -0.02
C GLY A 66 10.58 -9.54 -0.03
N GLY A 67 11.64 -9.39 -0.85
CA GLY A 67 12.31 -8.11 -1.06
C GLY A 67 11.37 -7.02 -1.58
N ALA A 68 10.53 -7.33 -2.57
CA ALA A 68 9.54 -6.38 -3.09
C ALA A 68 8.46 -6.02 -2.04
N VAL A 69 8.07 -6.97 -1.19
CA VAL A 69 7.14 -6.75 -0.07
C VAL A 69 7.74 -5.82 0.98
N GLU A 70 9.02 -5.99 1.32
CA GLU A 70 9.73 -5.09 2.24
C GLU A 70 9.82 -3.67 1.68
N GLU A 71 10.15 -3.51 0.39
CA GLU A 71 10.16 -2.20 -0.26
C GLU A 71 8.78 -1.54 -0.23
N ALA A 72 7.71 -2.29 -0.52
CA ALA A 72 6.35 -1.78 -0.48
C ALA A 72 5.95 -1.36 0.95
N ARG A 73 6.32 -2.16 1.96
CA ARG A 73 6.11 -1.81 3.36
C ARG A 73 6.83 -0.52 3.73
N ASN A 74 8.12 -0.40 3.41
CA ASN A 74 8.92 0.77 3.73
C ASN A 74 8.32 2.05 3.11
N LEU A 75 7.80 1.95 1.90
CA LEU A 75 7.11 3.04 1.23
C LEU A 75 5.82 3.45 1.98
N ILE A 76 4.97 2.49 2.32
CA ILE A 76 3.73 2.73 3.08
C ILE A 76 4.06 3.34 4.46
N ASP A 77 5.05 2.77 5.16
CA ASP A 77 5.51 3.28 6.45
C ASP A 77 5.97 4.74 6.37
N GLY A 78 6.60 5.14 5.27
CA GLY A 78 6.99 6.53 5.02
C GLY A 78 5.80 7.50 5.04
N TYR A 79 4.75 7.18 4.27
CA TYR A 79 3.54 8.00 4.23
C TYR A 79 2.77 7.99 5.56
N LEU A 80 2.72 6.85 6.25
CA LEU A 80 2.11 6.75 7.58
C LEU A 80 2.85 7.62 8.61
N ARG A 81 4.18 7.58 8.64
CA ARG A 81 4.99 8.45 9.51
C ARG A 81 4.80 9.92 9.18
N GLN A 82 4.78 10.28 7.89
CA GLN A 82 4.54 11.65 7.45
C GLN A 82 3.18 12.18 7.93
N ARG A 83 2.16 11.32 7.95
CA ARG A 83 0.83 11.63 8.50
C ARG A 83 0.82 11.75 10.03
N GLY A 84 1.83 11.26 10.73
CA GLY A 84 1.94 11.31 12.20
C GLY A 84 1.53 10.02 12.91
N TYR A 85 1.39 8.89 12.21
CA TYR A 85 1.20 7.61 12.87
C TYR A 85 2.49 7.14 13.57
N THR A 86 2.33 6.62 14.78
CA THR A 86 3.39 5.86 15.45
C THR A 86 3.37 4.44 14.93
N LEU A 87 4.54 3.95 14.48
CA LEU A 87 4.71 2.59 14.00
C LEU A 87 5.46 1.73 15.02
N PRO A 88 5.16 0.42 15.13
CA PRO A 88 4.18 -0.32 14.34
C PRO A 88 2.71 0.04 14.69
N LEU A 89 1.81 -0.06 13.72
CA LEU A 89 0.38 0.15 13.94
C LEU A 89 -0.19 -0.92 14.89
N VAL A 90 -1.05 -0.52 15.82
CA VAL A 90 -1.74 -1.45 16.73
C VAL A 90 -2.74 -2.33 15.97
N LYS A 91 -3.44 -1.75 14.99
CA LYS A 91 -4.37 -2.45 14.11
C LYS A 91 -4.08 -2.04 12.68
N VAL A 92 -3.85 -3.02 11.81
CA VAL A 92 -3.56 -2.80 10.39
C VAL A 92 -4.88 -2.71 9.61
N PRO A 93 -5.20 -1.56 8.98
CA PRO A 93 -6.39 -1.44 8.14
C PRO A 93 -6.24 -2.26 6.84
N PRO A 94 -7.29 -2.96 6.37
CA PRO A 94 -7.21 -3.79 5.16
C PRO A 94 -6.80 -3.06 3.89
N ILE A 95 -7.00 -1.73 3.82
CA ILE A 95 -6.58 -0.94 2.66
C ILE A 95 -5.05 -0.97 2.45
N LEU A 96 -4.27 -1.14 3.53
CA LEU A 96 -2.81 -1.21 3.45
C LEU A 96 -2.33 -2.47 2.73
N SER A 97 -3.05 -3.60 2.87
CA SER A 97 -2.72 -4.82 2.11
C SER A 97 -3.01 -4.64 0.62
N SER A 98 -4.11 -3.92 0.28
CA SER A 98 -4.41 -3.59 -1.11
C SER A 98 -3.35 -2.69 -1.74
N TRP A 99 -2.90 -1.64 -1.04
CA TRP A 99 -1.82 -0.77 -1.52
C TRP A 99 -0.50 -1.55 -1.63
N GLY A 100 -0.17 -2.35 -0.61
CA GLY A 100 1.00 -3.22 -0.62
C GLY A 100 1.01 -4.13 -1.84
N ARG A 101 -0.10 -4.81 -2.13
CA ARG A 101 -0.25 -5.66 -3.33
C ARG A 101 -0.03 -4.88 -4.62
N SER A 102 -0.65 -3.71 -4.78
CA SER A 102 -0.48 -2.90 -6.00
C SER A 102 0.98 -2.48 -6.22
N VAL A 103 1.67 -2.08 -5.15
CA VAL A 103 3.09 -1.69 -5.19
C VAL A 103 3.99 -2.89 -5.48
N VAL A 104 3.80 -4.02 -4.79
CA VAL A 104 4.57 -5.25 -5.00
C VAL A 104 4.42 -5.73 -6.43
N ARG A 105 3.17 -5.86 -6.89
CA ARG A 105 2.87 -6.31 -8.26
C ARG A 105 3.56 -5.41 -9.26
N TYR A 106 3.40 -4.09 -9.17
CA TYR A 106 4.08 -3.16 -10.08
C TYR A 106 5.62 -3.31 -10.05
N LYS A 107 6.22 -3.41 -8.86
CA LYS A 107 7.67 -3.56 -8.71
C LYS A 107 8.24 -4.84 -9.32
N LEU A 108 7.49 -5.95 -9.25
CA LEU A 108 7.92 -7.22 -9.86
C LEU A 108 7.91 -7.14 -11.39
N HIS A 109 7.05 -6.31 -11.99
CA HIS A 109 7.02 -6.05 -13.42
C HIS A 109 8.09 -5.01 -13.85
N GLN A 110 9.37 -5.25 -13.53
CA GLN A 110 10.47 -4.27 -13.66
C GLN A 110 10.70 -3.69 -15.07
N HIS A 111 10.40 -4.46 -16.12
CA HIS A 111 10.60 -4.04 -17.52
C HIS A 111 9.31 -3.55 -18.20
N ARG A 112 8.25 -3.34 -17.42
CA ARG A 112 6.96 -2.93 -17.96
C ARG A 112 6.96 -1.43 -18.29
N ILE A 113 7.07 -1.13 -19.58
CA ILE A 113 6.85 0.21 -20.12
C ILE A 113 5.44 0.22 -20.71
N SER A 114 4.48 0.78 -20.00
CA SER A 114 3.07 0.82 -20.43
C SER A 114 2.35 2.05 -19.88
N ASP A 115 1.31 2.48 -20.59
CA ASP A 115 0.45 3.61 -20.20
C ASP A 115 -0.61 3.15 -19.18
N GLU A 116 -0.94 3.99 -18.19
CA GLU A 116 -1.98 3.68 -17.18
C GLU A 116 -3.37 3.46 -17.79
N ARG A 117 -3.64 4.03 -18.97
CA ARG A 117 -4.94 3.90 -19.64
C ARG A 117 -5.17 2.51 -20.22
N THR A 118 -4.10 1.81 -20.55
CA THR A 118 -4.14 0.48 -21.16
C THR A 118 -3.70 -0.61 -20.19
N ASP A 119 -3.05 -0.24 -19.10
CA ASP A 119 -2.47 -1.17 -18.15
C ASP A 119 -3.07 -1.06 -16.74
N PRO A 120 -3.88 -2.05 -16.30
CA PRO A 120 -4.46 -2.05 -14.96
C PRO A 120 -3.40 -2.08 -13.85
N ILE A 121 -2.22 -2.67 -14.04
CA ILE A 121 -1.19 -2.73 -12.98
C ILE A 121 -0.60 -1.34 -12.73
N VAL A 122 -0.28 -0.61 -13.80
CA VAL A 122 0.24 0.76 -13.71
C VAL A 122 -0.80 1.68 -13.09
N ARG A 123 -2.07 1.56 -13.50
CA ARG A 123 -3.19 2.31 -12.94
C ARG A 123 -3.37 2.04 -11.44
N ASP A 124 -3.48 0.77 -11.04
CA ASP A 124 -3.71 0.39 -9.65
C ASP A 124 -2.54 0.81 -8.74
N TYR A 125 -1.31 0.83 -9.26
CA TYR A 125 -0.14 1.40 -8.58
C TYR A 125 -0.25 2.92 -8.39
N ARG A 126 -0.57 3.66 -9.45
CA ARG A 126 -0.71 5.12 -9.39
C ARG A 126 -1.87 5.54 -8.47
N ASP A 127 -2.98 4.82 -8.51
CA ASP A 127 -4.11 5.05 -7.60
C ASP A 127 -3.70 4.84 -6.14
N ALA A 128 -2.94 3.76 -5.85
CA ALA A 128 -2.39 3.53 -4.51
C ALA A 128 -1.45 4.67 -4.07
N MET A 129 -0.52 5.09 -4.93
CA MET A 129 0.40 6.21 -4.65
C MET A 129 -0.35 7.51 -4.36
N LYS A 130 -1.37 7.83 -5.15
CA LYS A 130 -2.21 9.01 -4.98
C LYS A 130 -2.98 8.98 -3.66
N LEU A 131 -3.56 7.84 -3.29
CA LEU A 131 -4.27 7.69 -2.02
C LEU A 131 -3.33 7.79 -0.82
N MET A 132 -2.12 7.23 -0.90
CA MET A 132 -1.08 7.38 0.13
C MET A 132 -0.63 8.84 0.27
N GLU A 133 -0.49 9.57 -0.83
CA GLU A 133 -0.20 11.01 -0.80
C GLU A 133 -1.36 11.81 -0.19
N GLN A 134 -2.61 11.49 -0.54
CA GLN A 134 -3.79 12.10 0.09
C GLN A 134 -3.87 11.78 1.59
N LEU A 135 -3.47 10.58 1.99
CA LEU A 135 -3.38 10.18 3.40
C LEU A 135 -2.35 11.04 4.12
N ALA A 136 -1.13 11.16 3.60
CA ALA A 136 -0.10 12.01 4.19
C ALA A 136 -0.52 13.48 4.30
N ASN A 137 -1.24 13.98 3.29
CA ASN A 137 -1.81 15.34 3.28
C ASN A 137 -3.08 15.49 4.13
N GLY A 138 -3.56 14.41 4.75
CA GLY A 138 -4.74 14.41 5.60
C GLY A 138 -6.08 14.61 4.91
N LYS A 139 -6.12 14.36 3.61
CA LYS A 139 -7.33 14.35 2.76
C LYS A 139 -7.98 12.98 2.68
N PHE A 140 -7.23 11.92 3.00
CA PHE A 140 -7.73 10.55 3.11
C PHE A 140 -7.59 10.07 4.57
N SER A 141 -8.58 9.30 5.02
CA SER A 141 -8.61 8.71 6.36
C SER A 141 -8.57 7.19 6.27
N LEU A 142 -7.89 6.54 7.22
CA LEU A 142 -7.85 5.08 7.33
C LEU A 142 -9.14 4.46 7.91
N GLY A 143 -10.21 5.24 8.04
CA GLY A 143 -11.52 4.81 8.49
C GLY A 143 -11.75 5.05 9.99
N ALA A 144 -12.70 4.32 10.59
CA ALA A 144 -13.12 4.54 11.98
C ALA A 144 -12.01 4.35 13.03
N THR A 145 -10.93 3.67 12.68
CA THR A 145 -9.76 3.47 13.56
C THR A 145 -8.66 4.50 13.35
N ASP A 146 -8.90 5.51 12.51
CA ASP A 146 -7.96 6.58 12.26
C ASP A 146 -7.90 7.52 13.47
N THR A 147 -6.74 7.57 14.12
CA THR A 147 -6.48 8.43 15.27
C THR A 147 -6.05 9.85 14.87
N GLN A 148 -5.78 10.09 13.58
CA GLN A 148 -5.26 11.36 13.11
C GLN A 148 -6.39 12.33 12.76
N LYS A 149 -6.25 13.60 13.18
CA LYS A 149 -7.22 14.65 12.84
C LYS A 149 -7.18 14.95 11.33
N PRO A 150 -8.33 15.24 10.69
CA PRO A 150 -8.35 15.70 9.31
C PRO A 150 -7.48 16.93 9.13
N ALA A 151 -6.84 17.08 7.96
CA ALA A 151 -6.14 18.31 7.64
C ALA A 151 -7.15 19.46 7.44
N GLY A 152 -6.80 20.65 7.91
CA GLY A 152 -7.55 21.88 7.60
C GLY A 152 -8.08 22.68 8.79
N GLY A 153 -8.12 22.11 10.01
CA GLY A 153 -8.65 22.81 11.19
C GLY A 153 -10.10 23.30 11.02
N PRO A 154 -10.73 23.87 12.06
CA PRO A 154 -11.95 24.64 11.86
C PRO A 154 -11.63 25.90 11.03
N PRO A 155 -12.57 26.38 10.18
CA PRO A 155 -12.38 27.66 9.49
C PRO A 155 -12.16 28.76 10.52
N MET A 156 -10.98 29.42 10.46
CA MET A 156 -10.71 30.61 11.25
C MET A 156 -11.33 31.80 10.52
N VAL A 157 -12.43 32.31 11.06
CA VAL A 157 -13.04 33.56 10.60
C VAL A 157 -12.39 34.69 11.38
N ASP A 158 -11.46 35.39 10.75
CA ASP A 158 -10.93 36.66 11.25
C ASP A 158 -11.59 37.80 10.48
N GLY A 159 -12.07 38.80 11.20
CA GLY A 159 -12.82 39.91 10.63
C GLY A 159 -13.01 41.01 11.66
N PRO A 160 -13.16 42.27 11.22
CA PRO A 160 -13.41 43.37 12.12
C PRO A 160 -14.67 43.09 12.95
N GLY A 161 -14.66 43.48 14.22
CA GLY A 161 -15.84 43.40 15.08
C GLY A 161 -17.05 44.04 14.40
N ARG A 162 -18.26 43.56 14.71
CA ARG A 162 -19.51 44.05 14.09
C ARG A 162 -19.58 45.58 14.09
N THR A 163 -19.53 46.18 12.89
CA THR A 163 -19.71 47.63 12.68
C THR A 163 -21.14 48.09 12.93
N PHE A 164 -22.12 47.21 12.71
CA PHE A 164 -23.52 47.44 13.05
C PHE A 164 -23.96 46.47 14.17
N SER A 165 -23.89 46.95 15.41
CA SER A 165 -24.43 46.30 16.59
C SER A 165 -25.73 46.98 17.02
N MET A 166 -26.52 46.31 17.86
CA MET A 166 -27.73 46.95 18.40
C MET A 166 -27.35 48.19 19.21
N ASP A 167 -26.22 48.13 19.94
CA ASP A 167 -25.68 49.27 20.68
C ASP A 167 -25.21 50.40 19.75
N SER A 168 -24.60 50.10 18.60
CA SER A 168 -24.10 51.11 17.65
C SER A 168 -25.22 51.78 16.82
N LEU A 169 -26.44 51.25 16.86
CA LEU A 169 -27.59 51.75 16.09
C LEU A 169 -28.66 52.44 16.96
N ARG A 170 -28.48 52.52 18.29
CA ARG A 170 -29.47 53.10 19.20
C ARG A 170 -29.81 54.56 18.89
N ASP A 171 -28.84 55.32 18.35
CA ASP A 171 -28.99 56.75 18.09
C ASP A 171 -29.74 57.07 16.78
N PHE A 172 -29.94 56.08 15.91
CA PHE A 172 -30.60 56.25 14.60
C PHE A 172 -32.10 55.90 14.63
N GLY A 173 -32.62 55.43 15.77
CA GLY A 173 -34.02 55.00 15.94
C GLY A 173 -34.97 56.04 16.53
N LYS A 174 -34.64 57.34 16.46
CA LYS A 174 -35.52 58.44 16.89
C LYS A 174 -36.21 59.12 15.71
#